data_AF-A0A7D9KCJ6-F1
#
_entry.id   AF-A0A7D9KCJ6-F1
#
_cell.length_a   1.000
_cell.length_b   1.000
_cell.length_c   1.000
_cell.angle_alpha   90.00
_cell.angle_beta   90.00
_cell.angle_gamma   90.00
#
_symmetry.space_group_name_H-M   'P 1'
#
loop_
_entity.id
_entity.type
_entity.pdbx_description
1 polymer ?
#
loop_
_entity_poly.entity_id
_entity_poly.type
_entity_poly.pdbx_seq_one_letter_code
_entity_poly.pdbx_strand_id
1 'polypeptide(L)'
;MAVVLSICALIFVSQIIQPGKCSTEQAIFRRKEQTYFANHVVKTKQTETELECGMHCVANGLCASVNFKTSGNGKGLCELNSKTLQEASDAVGSMHNPEYNHLYIIRK
;
A
#
# COMPACT_ATOMS: atom_id res chain seq x y z
N MET A 1 -52.98 10.49 -14.42
CA MET A 1 -51.90 11.50 -14.48
C MET A 1 -51.15 11.63 -13.15
N ALA A 2 -51.82 11.94 -12.03
CA ALA A 2 -51.17 12.09 -10.72
C ALA A 2 -50.49 10.79 -10.18
N VAL A 3 -51.11 9.63 -10.42
CA VAL A 3 -50.59 8.33 -9.95
C VAL A 3 -49.27 7.96 -10.65
N VAL A 4 -49.14 8.29 -11.93
CA VAL A 4 -47.94 7.97 -12.73
C VAL A 4 -46.74 8.84 -12.30
N LEU A 5 -46.98 10.12 -12.01
CA LEU A 5 -45.95 11.04 -11.47
C LEU A 5 -45.41 10.58 -10.11
N SER A 6 -46.29 10.07 -9.24
CA SER A 6 -45.92 9.53 -7.92
C SER A 6 -45.03 8.29 -8.03
N ILE A 7 -45.37 7.37 -8.96
CA ILE A 7 -44.57 6.16 -9.21
C ILE A 7 -43.19 6.51 -9.79
N CYS A 8 -43.12 7.47 -10.71
CA CYS A 8 -41.84 7.92 -11.27
C CYS A 8 -40.91 8.52 -10.18
N ALA A 9 -41.46 9.30 -9.24
CA ALA A 9 -40.66 9.88 -8.16
C ALA A 9 -39.98 8.81 -7.29
N LEU A 10 -40.68 7.71 -6.96
CA LEU A 10 -40.14 6.61 -6.13
C LEU A 10 -39.01 5.82 -6.82
N ILE A 11 -39.06 5.71 -8.15
CA ILE A 11 -38.01 5.02 -8.94
C ILE A 11 -36.71 5.85 -8.94
N PHE A 12 -36.79 7.18 -8.93
CA PHE A 12 -35.59 8.03 -8.86
C PHE A 12 -34.89 7.97 -7.49
N VAL A 13 -35.63 7.84 -6.38
CA VAL A 13 -35.01 7.76 -5.04
C VAL A 13 -34.26 6.44 -4.83
N SER A 14 -34.75 5.35 -5.42
CA SER A 14 -34.17 4.01 -5.27
C SER A 14 -32.87 3.78 -6.05
N GLN A 15 -32.53 4.66 -7.02
CA GLN A 15 -31.29 4.58 -7.79
C GLN A 15 -30.09 5.29 -7.13
N ILE A 16 -30.29 6.06 -6.07
CA ILE A 16 -29.21 6.84 -5.41
C ILE A 16 -28.36 5.95 -4.48
N ILE A 17 -28.89 4.82 -4.04
CA ILE A 17 -28.22 3.92 -3.08
C ILE A 17 -27.72 2.67 -3.82
N GLN A 18 -26.76 2.84 -4.71
CA GLN A 18 -25.91 1.70 -5.08
C GLN A 18 -24.87 1.54 -3.96
N PRO A 19 -24.83 0.39 -3.25
CA PRO A 19 -23.73 0.13 -2.34
C PRO A 19 -22.46 0.03 -3.17
N GLY A 20 -21.63 1.06 -3.13
CA GLY A 20 -20.28 0.99 -3.65
C GLY A 20 -19.60 -0.19 -2.96
N LYS A 21 -19.07 -1.15 -3.73
CA LYS A 21 -18.26 -2.22 -3.18
C LYS A 21 -17.00 -1.57 -2.59
N CYS A 22 -16.95 -1.36 -1.28
CA CYS A 22 -15.72 -1.01 -0.58
C CYS A 22 -14.82 -2.26 -0.61
N SER A 23 -13.90 -2.34 -1.58
CA SER A 23 -12.84 -3.36 -1.55
C SER A 23 -11.82 -2.93 -0.50
N THR A 24 -11.87 -3.55 0.67
CA THR A 24 -10.86 -3.34 1.71
C THR A 24 -9.71 -4.30 1.45
N GLU A 25 -8.72 -3.86 0.68
CA GLU A 25 -7.48 -4.62 0.54
C GLU A 25 -6.75 -4.61 1.90
N GLN A 26 -6.49 -5.81 2.44
CA GLN A 26 -5.79 -5.99 3.71
C GLN A 26 -4.47 -6.71 3.45
N ALA A 27 -3.41 -6.27 4.13
CA ALA A 27 -2.11 -6.91 4.07
C ALA A 27 -1.51 -7.01 5.47
N ILE A 28 -0.83 -8.13 5.73
CA ILE A 28 -0.01 -8.31 6.92
C ILE A 28 1.44 -8.07 6.49
N PHE A 29 2.12 -7.17 7.20
CA PHE A 29 3.52 -6.87 6.94
C PHE A 29 4.42 -7.53 7.96
N ARG A 30 5.56 -8.07 7.48
CA ARG A 30 6.69 -8.40 8.33
C ARG A 30 7.71 -7.28 8.26
N ARG A 31 8.08 -6.73 9.42
CA ARG A 31 9.07 -5.66 9.56
C ARG A 31 10.45 -6.25 9.86
N LYS A 32 11.47 -5.75 9.17
CA LYS A 32 12.90 -5.97 9.44
C LYS A 32 13.52 -4.61 9.76
N GLU A 33 14.00 -4.47 10.97
CA GLU A 33 14.64 -3.24 11.42
C GLU A 33 16.03 -3.08 10.82
N GLN A 34 16.47 -1.82 10.67
CA GLN A 34 17.82 -1.46 10.25
C GLN A 34 18.27 -2.19 8.98
N THR A 35 17.34 -2.34 8.03
CA THR A 35 17.49 -3.12 6.82
C THR A 35 17.01 -2.30 5.64
N TYR A 36 17.78 -2.33 4.55
CA TYR A 36 17.45 -1.73 3.28
C TYR A 36 17.49 -2.79 2.17
N PHE A 37 16.54 -2.75 1.25
CA PHE A 37 16.47 -3.65 0.10
C PHE A 37 16.62 -2.89 -1.21
N ALA A 38 17.77 -3.02 -1.86
CA ALA A 38 18.11 -2.27 -3.07
C ALA A 38 17.55 -2.89 -4.37
N ASN A 39 17.62 -2.12 -5.45
CA ASN A 39 17.46 -2.56 -6.86
C ASN A 39 16.06 -3.02 -7.30
N HIS A 40 15.05 -2.89 -6.43
CA HIS A 40 13.67 -3.27 -6.75
C HIS A 40 12.66 -2.14 -6.61
N VAL A 41 13.13 -0.90 -6.43
CA VAL A 41 12.27 0.28 -6.26
C VAL A 41 11.50 0.58 -7.54
N VAL A 42 10.18 0.54 -7.46
CA VAL A 42 9.26 0.91 -8.55
C VAL A 42 8.67 2.30 -8.39
N LYS A 43 8.61 2.82 -7.16
CA LYS A 43 8.07 4.15 -6.87
C LYS A 43 8.62 4.70 -5.56
N THR A 44 8.86 5.99 -5.51
CA THR A 44 9.21 6.70 -4.29
C THR A 44 8.10 7.69 -3.90
N LYS A 45 7.93 7.89 -2.59
CA LYS A 45 6.97 8.80 -1.98
C LYS A 45 7.55 9.38 -0.71
N GLN A 46 7.06 10.53 -0.29
CA GLN A 46 7.28 11.04 1.06
C GLN A 46 6.05 10.70 1.91
N THR A 47 6.25 10.06 3.06
CA THR A 47 5.19 9.68 4.01
C THR A 47 5.61 10.01 5.43
N GLU A 48 4.65 10.16 6.33
CA GLU A 48 4.93 10.47 7.73
C GLU A 48 5.28 9.21 8.53
N THR A 49 4.71 8.07 8.16
CA THR A 49 4.82 6.81 8.92
C THR A 49 5.11 5.60 8.05
N GLU A 50 5.64 4.54 8.68
CA GLU A 50 5.79 3.20 8.07
C GLU A 50 4.45 2.62 7.61
N LEU A 51 3.38 2.85 8.40
CA LEU A 51 2.04 2.36 8.11
C LEU A 51 1.49 2.99 6.83
N GLU A 52 1.60 4.32 6.69
CA GLU A 52 1.18 5.04 5.48
C GLU A 52 1.96 4.55 4.25
N CYS A 53 3.27 4.34 4.39
CA CYS A 53 4.10 3.75 3.34
C CYS A 53 3.61 2.36 2.94
N GLY A 54 3.26 1.51 3.92
CA GLY A 54 2.64 0.20 3.71
C GLY A 54 1.30 0.29 2.98
N MET A 55 0.42 1.23 3.35
CA MET A 55 -0.86 1.44 2.68
C MET A 55 -0.69 1.84 1.21
N HIS A 56 0.31 2.66 0.90
CA HIS A 56 0.64 2.95 -0.49
C HIS A 56 1.13 1.73 -1.27
N CYS A 57 1.81 0.79 -0.60
CA CYS A 57 2.18 -0.50 -1.20
C CYS A 57 0.94 -1.34 -1.50
N VAL A 58 0.02 -1.48 -0.54
CA VAL A 58 -1.25 -2.23 -0.74
C VAL A 58 -2.05 -1.66 -1.92
N ALA A 59 -2.11 -0.33 -2.05
CA ALA A 59 -2.80 0.34 -3.14
C ALA A 59 -2.09 0.23 -4.51
N ASN A 60 -0.87 -0.31 -4.56
CA ASN A 60 -0.07 -0.43 -5.77
C ASN A 60 0.12 -1.90 -6.15
N GLY A 61 -0.54 -2.35 -7.22
CA GLY A 61 -0.50 -3.75 -7.66
C GLY A 61 0.88 -4.29 -8.06
N LEU A 62 1.90 -3.44 -8.21
CA LEU A 62 3.28 -3.85 -8.46
C LEU A 62 4.11 -3.98 -7.18
N CYS A 63 3.60 -3.54 -6.04
CA CYS A 63 4.36 -3.47 -4.80
C CYS A 63 4.25 -4.78 -3.99
N ALA A 64 5.39 -5.29 -3.54
CA ALA A 64 5.50 -6.47 -2.68
C ALA A 64 6.15 -6.14 -1.33
N SER A 65 6.94 -5.07 -1.26
CA SER A 65 7.61 -4.62 -0.04
C SER A 65 7.93 -3.12 -0.09
N VAL A 66 8.37 -2.55 1.02
CA VAL A 66 8.78 -1.14 1.12
C VAL A 66 10.09 -0.98 1.90
N ASN A 67 10.89 0.01 1.52
CA ASN A 67 11.93 0.58 2.38
C ASN A 67 11.39 1.91 2.92
N PHE A 68 11.34 2.05 4.24
CA PHE A 68 10.95 3.30 4.88
C PHE A 68 12.14 3.90 5.62
N LYS A 69 12.47 5.15 5.29
CA LYS A 69 13.56 5.89 5.93
C LYS A 69 13.09 6.47 7.26
N THR A 70 13.58 5.93 8.36
CA THR A 70 13.17 6.28 9.72
C THR A 70 13.92 7.47 10.31
N SER A 71 15.12 7.78 9.80
CA SER A 71 15.98 8.83 10.35
C SER A 71 16.93 9.41 9.29
N GLY A 72 17.74 10.40 9.69
CA GLY A 72 18.70 11.07 8.81
C GLY A 72 18.05 12.02 7.80
N ASN A 73 18.85 12.46 6.82
CA ASN A 73 18.37 13.32 5.75
C ASN A 73 17.39 12.56 4.85
N GLY A 74 16.23 13.15 4.55
CA GLY A 74 15.16 12.50 3.81
C GLY A 74 14.33 11.53 4.64
N LYS A 75 14.33 11.63 5.98
CA LYS A 75 13.39 10.90 6.86
C LYS A 75 11.97 10.98 6.29
N GLY A 76 11.27 9.84 6.29
CA GLY A 76 9.94 9.69 5.70
C GLY A 76 9.95 9.31 4.22
N LEU A 77 11.12 9.19 3.59
CA LEU A 77 11.23 8.62 2.25
C LEU A 77 10.73 7.16 2.29
N CYS A 78 9.71 6.90 1.48
CA CYS A 78 9.07 5.62 1.29
C CYS A 78 9.38 5.12 -0.13
N GLU A 79 10.06 3.99 -0.24
CA GLU A 79 10.35 3.32 -1.50
C GLU A 79 9.51 2.06 -1.62
N LEU A 80 8.62 2.00 -2.62
CA LEU A 80 7.83 0.83 -2.95
C LEU A 80 8.68 -0.09 -3.83
N ASN A 81 8.76 -1.37 -3.49
CA ASN A 81 9.58 -2.37 -4.16
C ASN A 81 8.73 -3.46 -4.80
N SER A 82 9.15 -3.97 -5.96
CA SER A 82 8.42 -5.01 -6.70
C SER A 82 8.67 -6.45 -6.25
N LYS A 83 9.57 -6.65 -5.30
CA LYS A 83 9.95 -7.97 -4.78
C LYS A 83 10.05 -7.94 -3.27
N THR A 84 9.98 -9.11 -2.66
CA THR A 84 10.37 -9.30 -1.25
C THR A 84 11.80 -9.83 -1.13
N LEU A 85 12.38 -9.71 0.07
CA LEU A 85 13.67 -10.34 0.40
C LEU A 85 13.67 -11.88 0.29
N GLN A 86 12.50 -12.53 0.33
CA GLN A 86 12.40 -14.00 0.19
C GLN A 86 12.37 -14.43 -1.28
N GLU A 87 11.84 -13.58 -2.17
CA GLU A 87 11.77 -13.83 -3.61
C GLU A 87 13.06 -13.44 -4.34
N ALA A 88 13.86 -12.54 -3.77
CA ALA A 88 15.21 -12.30 -4.22
C ALA A 88 16.06 -13.53 -3.88
N SER A 89 16.53 -14.22 -4.92
CA SER A 89 17.23 -15.51 -4.82
C SER A 89 18.51 -15.45 -3.99
N ASP A 90 19.00 -14.26 -3.65
CA ASP A 90 20.08 -14.09 -2.70
C ASP A 90 19.89 -12.76 -1.95
N ALA A 91 20.39 -12.71 -0.72
CA ALA A 91 20.53 -11.52 0.11
C ALA A 91 21.34 -10.35 -0.54
N VAL A 92 21.70 -10.46 -1.82
CA VAL A 92 22.47 -9.51 -2.64
C VAL A 92 21.84 -8.11 -2.69
N GLY A 93 20.53 -7.98 -2.47
CA GLY A 93 19.86 -6.67 -2.32
C GLY A 93 19.72 -6.20 -0.88
N SER A 94 19.87 -7.08 0.11
CA SER A 94 19.64 -6.79 1.53
C SER A 94 20.91 -6.25 2.17
N MET A 95 20.85 -5.05 2.71
CA MET A 95 21.96 -4.45 3.45
C MET A 95 21.51 -3.95 4.81
N HIS A 96 22.40 -4.02 5.79
CA HIS A 96 22.21 -3.33 7.05
C HIS A 96 22.26 -1.82 6.81
N ASN A 97 21.23 -1.11 7.24
CA ASN A 97 21.21 0.35 7.19
C ASN A 97 20.36 0.88 8.36
N PRO A 98 20.96 1.55 9.36
CA PRO A 98 20.26 1.99 10.56
C PRO A 98 19.23 3.10 10.28
N GLU A 99 19.29 3.77 9.13
CA GLU A 99 18.33 4.81 8.75
C GLU A 99 17.05 4.24 8.12
N TYR A 100 16.98 2.93 7.86
CA TYR A 100 15.86 2.31 7.16
C TYR A 100 15.30 1.10 7.89
N ASN A 101 13.99 0.92 7.75
CA ASN A 101 13.33 -0.35 8.02
C ASN A 101 12.70 -0.88 6.74
N HIS A 102 12.76 -2.19 6.57
CA HIS A 102 12.18 -2.88 5.43
C HIS A 102 10.92 -3.64 5.85
N LEU A 103 9.79 -3.42 5.17
CA LEU A 103 8.54 -4.11 5.45
C LEU A 103 8.10 -4.87 4.20
N TYR A 104 7.71 -6.13 4.31
CA TYR A 104 7.21 -6.91 3.17
C TYR A 104 5.89 -7.60 3.49
N ILE A 105 5.05 -7.75 2.47
CA ILE A 105 3.73 -8.38 2.61
C ILE A 105 3.92 -9.89 2.78
N ILE A 106 3.28 -10.46 3.80
CA ILE A 106 3.19 -11.90 3.99
C ILE A 106 2.04 -12.40 3.12
N ARG A 107 2.34 -13.10 2.03
CA ARG A 107 1.32 -13.82 1.26
C ARG A 107 0.94 -15.09 2.04
N LYS A 108 -0.36 -15.35 2.17
CA LYS A 108 -0.88 -16.61 2.71
C LYS A 108 -0.78 -17.73 1.68
#